data_AF-A0A0E2EES6-F1
#
_entry.id   AF-A0A0E2EES6-F1
#
_cell.length_a   1.000
_cell.length_b   1.000
_cell.length_c   1.000
_cell.angle_alpha   90.00
_cell.angle_beta   90.00
_cell.angle_gamma   90.00
#
_symmetry.space_group_name_H-M   'P 1'
#
loop_
_entity.id
_entity.type
_entity.pdbx_description
1 polymer ?
#
loop_
_entity_poly.entity_id
_entity_poly.type
_entity_poly.pdbx_seq_one_letter_code
_entity_poly.pdbx_strand_id
1 'polypeptide(L)'
;MRVVLNKDKKEQEKKLISIMIDMYRSFEGREMSDDELDELFLYASKRIETCIYRRNDEKKPFCNVCPVHCYKSDMREKIKKVMRYAGPRLLFKRPILSLKHLFKTIYAKKHPPKPPGRFN
;
A
#
# COMPACT_ATOMS: atom_id res chain seq x y z
N MET A 1 -18.45 24.90 -14.82
CA MET A 1 -17.70 24.44 -13.63
C MET A 1 -17.08 23.09 -13.91
N ARG A 2 -15.77 23.02 -14.18
CA ARG A 2 -15.06 21.76 -14.39
C ARG A 2 -14.69 21.25 -12.99
N VAL A 3 -15.48 20.32 -12.45
CA VAL A 3 -15.18 19.66 -11.17
C VAL A 3 -13.88 18.88 -11.36
N VAL A 4 -12.77 19.46 -10.93
CA VAL A 4 -11.48 18.78 -10.88
C VAL A 4 -11.62 17.68 -9.83
N LEU A 5 -11.85 16.45 -10.27
CA LEU A 5 -11.81 15.25 -9.43
C LEU A 5 -10.38 14.98 -8.98
N ASN A 6 -9.81 15.87 -8.17
CA ASN A 6 -8.57 15.62 -7.46
C ASN A 6 -8.92 14.75 -6.24
N LYS A 7 -9.15 13.45 -6.48
CA LYS A 7 -9.30 12.48 -5.39
C LYS A 7 -8.03 12.54 -4.54
N ASP A 8 -8.16 12.89 -3.26
CA ASP A 8 -7.06 12.91 -2.30
C ASP A 8 -6.25 11.61 -2.42
N LYS A 9 -4.96 11.72 -2.75
CA LYS A 9 -4.06 10.56 -2.95
C LYS A 9 -4.00 9.68 -1.70
N LYS A 10 -4.19 10.25 -0.50
CA LYS A 10 -4.28 9.49 0.75
C LYS A 10 -5.54 8.62 0.75
N GLU A 11 -6.66 9.21 0.36
CA GLU A 11 -7.95 8.53 0.31
C GLU A 11 -7.96 7.40 -0.72
N GLN A 12 -7.28 7.59 -1.86
CA GLN A 12 -7.08 6.52 -2.84
C GLN A 12 -6.30 5.33 -2.27
N GLU A 13 -5.25 5.59 -1.48
CA GLU A 13 -4.47 4.52 -0.85
C GLU A 13 -5.24 3.81 0.26
N LYS A 14 -6.01 4.55 1.08
CA LYS A 14 -6.87 3.95 2.10
C LYS A 14 -7.91 3.02 1.45
N LYS A 15 -8.56 3.49 0.38
CA LYS A 15 -9.50 2.69 -0.41
C LYS A 15 -8.85 1.47 -1.04
N LEU A 16 -7.61 1.60 -1.52
CA LEU A 16 -6.86 0.47 -2.05
C LEU A 16 -6.63 -0.59 -0.97
N ILE A 17 -6.19 -0.18 0.23
CA ILE A 17 -5.97 -1.09 1.35
C ILE A 17 -7.28 -1.73 1.82
N SER A 18 -8.38 -0.98 1.90
CA SER A 18 -9.69 -1.53 2.29
C SER A 18 -10.12 -2.65 1.35
N ILE A 19 -10.04 -2.41 0.03
CA ILE A 19 -10.35 -3.45 -0.98
C ILE A 19 -9.46 -4.68 -0.80
N MET A 20 -8.17 -4.50 -0.52
CA MET A 20 -7.26 -5.62 -0.31
C MET A 20 -7.58 -6.42 0.95
N ILE A 21 -7.99 -5.75 2.02
CA ILE A 21 -8.44 -6.37 3.27
C ILE A 21 -9.75 -7.11 3.06
N ASP A 22 -10.73 -6.52 2.37
CA ASP A 22 -12.00 -7.17 2.05
C ASP A 22 -11.79 -8.44 1.22
N MET A 23 -10.89 -8.39 0.23
CA MET A 23 -10.51 -9.58 -0.54
C MET A 23 -9.93 -10.68 0.36
N TYR A 24 -9.10 -10.31 1.33
CA TYR A 24 -8.50 -11.26 2.28
C TYR A 24 -9.52 -11.77 3.30
N ARG A 25 -10.52 -10.96 3.68
CA ARG A 25 -11.64 -11.37 4.54
C ARG A 25 -12.44 -12.51 3.90
N SER A 26 -12.65 -12.46 2.58
CA SER A 26 -13.31 -13.54 1.82
C SER A 26 -12.43 -14.76 1.53
N PHE A 27 -11.20 -14.82 2.04
CA PHE A 27 -10.32 -15.97 1.85
C PHE A 27 -10.59 -17.03 2.93
N GLU A 28 -11.07 -18.21 2.52
CA GLU A 28 -11.39 -19.32 3.44
C GLU A 28 -10.18 -19.81 4.24
N GLY A 29 -8.97 -19.71 3.69
CA GLY A 29 -7.72 -20.07 4.38
C GLY A 29 -7.05 -18.91 5.13
N ARG A 30 -7.79 -17.85 5.48
CA ARG A 30 -7.20 -16.72 6.21
C ARG A 30 -6.83 -17.13 7.63
N GLU A 31 -5.70 -16.61 8.09
CA GLU A 31 -5.21 -16.86 9.47
C GLU A 31 -5.62 -15.76 10.45
N MET A 32 -6.13 -14.63 9.95
CA MET A 32 -6.48 -13.45 10.77
C MET A 32 -7.99 -13.36 11.01
N SER A 33 -8.38 -13.02 12.24
CA SER A 33 -9.77 -12.73 12.59
C SER A 33 -10.27 -11.42 11.96
N ASP A 34 -11.58 -11.16 12.02
CA ASP A 34 -12.13 -9.89 11.55
C ASP A 34 -11.67 -8.68 12.37
N ASP A 35 -11.56 -8.84 13.69
CA ASP A 35 -11.02 -7.81 14.58
C ASP A 35 -9.57 -7.46 14.23
N GLU A 36 -8.74 -8.47 13.91
CA GLU A 36 -7.36 -8.23 13.48
C GLU A 36 -7.26 -7.53 12.13
N LEU A 37 -8.23 -7.76 11.22
CA LEU A 37 -8.29 -7.08 9.94
C LEU A 37 -8.75 -5.63 10.08
N ASP A 38 -9.71 -5.37 10.97
CA ASP A 38 -10.18 -4.02 11.27
C ASP A 38 -9.09 -3.20 11.97
N GLU A 39 -8.39 -3.79 12.95
CA GLU A 39 -7.22 -3.19 13.59
C GLU A 39 -6.13 -2.87 12.54
N LEU A 40 -5.85 -3.80 11.64
CA LEU A 40 -4.88 -3.60 10.56
C LEU A 40 -5.26 -2.43 9.65
N PHE A 41 -6.55 -2.32 9.29
CA PHE A 41 -7.05 -1.23 8.45
C PHE A 41 -6.91 0.14 9.13
N LEU A 42 -7.31 0.23 10.40
CA LEU A 42 -7.20 1.45 11.20
C LEU A 42 -5.73 1.87 11.35
N TYR A 43 -4.86 0.91 11.66
CA TYR A 43 -3.42 1.14 11.77
C TYR A 43 -2.84 1.66 10.45
N ALA A 44 -3.12 0.98 9.34
CA ALA A 44 -2.64 1.36 8.02
C ALA A 44 -3.13 2.75 7.60
N SER A 45 -4.40 3.06 7.86
CA SER A 45 -5.00 4.37 7.58
C SER A 45 -4.29 5.50 8.33
N LYS A 46 -4.01 5.31 9.63
CA LYS A 46 -3.25 6.26 10.44
C LYS A 46 -1.83 6.48 9.92
N ARG A 47 -1.15 5.42 9.44
CA ARG A 47 0.19 5.55 8.82
C ARG A 47 0.16 6.29 7.49
N ILE A 48 -0.91 6.16 6.70
CA ILE A 48 -1.07 6.89 5.43
C ILE A 48 -1.24 8.39 5.70
N GLU A 49 -2.04 8.75 6.72
CA GLU A 49 -2.30 10.15 7.08
C GLU A 49 -1.04 10.89 7.50
N THR A 50 -0.19 10.21 8.27
CA THR A 50 1.05 10.73 8.86
C THR A 50 2.30 10.45 8.01
N CYS A 51 2.13 9.99 6.77
CA CYS A 51 3.24 9.61 5.91
C CYS A 51 4.14 10.80 5.55
N ILE A 52 5.42 10.72 5.91
CA ILE A 52 6.41 11.79 5.67
C ILE A 52 6.60 12.11 4.18
N TYR A 53 6.50 11.10 3.31
CA TYR A 53 6.65 11.26 1.86
C TYR A 53 5.45 11.94 1.20
N ARG A 54 4.30 12.00 1.88
CA ARG A 54 3.12 12.65 1.33
C ARG A 54 3.22 14.17 1.37
N ARG A 55 4.00 14.73 2.32
CA ARG A 55 4.22 16.19 2.41
C ARG A 55 5.02 16.75 1.23
N ASN A 56 5.89 15.93 0.63
CA ASN A 56 6.83 16.40 -0.39
C ASN A 56 6.48 15.92 -1.81
N ASP A 57 5.30 15.28 -1.99
CA ASP A 57 4.56 14.84 -3.20
C ASP A 57 5.29 14.26 -4.45
N GLU A 58 6.59 14.47 -4.64
CA GLU A 58 7.26 14.24 -5.91
C GLU A 58 7.59 12.77 -6.16
N LYS A 59 7.89 11.97 -5.13
CA LYS A 59 8.28 10.55 -5.30
C LYS A 59 7.94 9.67 -4.09
N LYS A 60 6.68 9.55 -3.69
CA LYS A 60 6.30 8.54 -2.68
C LYS A 60 6.57 7.12 -3.22
N PRO A 61 7.46 6.32 -2.60
CA PRO A 61 7.61 4.91 -2.97
C PRO A 61 6.39 4.09 -2.50
N PHE A 62 6.17 2.93 -3.11
CA PHE A 62 5.18 1.98 -2.58
C PHE A 62 5.54 1.58 -1.16
N CYS A 63 4.55 1.43 -0.27
CA CYS A 63 4.80 1.11 1.13
C CYS A 63 5.64 -0.18 1.31
N ASN A 64 5.51 -1.14 0.39
CA ASN A 64 6.31 -2.38 0.39
C ASN A 64 7.81 -2.16 0.17
N VAL A 65 8.21 -1.12 -0.58
CA VAL A 65 9.61 -0.79 -0.90
C VAL A 65 10.06 0.51 -0.21
N CYS A 66 9.26 1.01 0.73
CA CYS A 66 9.59 2.20 1.48
C CYS A 66 10.86 1.95 2.31
N PRO A 67 11.89 2.81 2.22
CA PRO A 67 13.12 2.63 3.00
C PRO A 67 12.91 2.94 4.49
N VAL A 68 11.79 3.55 4.85
CA VAL A 68 11.45 3.86 6.24
C VAL A 68 10.66 2.72 6.87
N HIS A 69 11.15 2.22 7.99
CA HIS A 69 10.46 1.24 8.84
C HIS A 69 9.34 1.91 9.65
N CYS A 70 8.26 2.28 8.95
CA CYS A 70 7.12 2.98 9.55
C CYS A 70 6.09 2.04 10.20
N TYR A 71 6.04 0.77 9.78
CA TYR A 71 5.16 -0.23 10.38
C TYR A 71 5.88 -0.95 11.53
N LYS A 72 5.14 -1.22 12.61
CA LYS A 72 5.57 -2.20 13.62
C LYS A 72 5.74 -3.58 12.98
N SER A 73 6.61 -4.42 13.54
CA SER A 73 6.98 -5.73 12.96
C SER A 73 5.77 -6.64 12.76
N ASP A 74 4.94 -6.77 13.79
CA ASP A 74 3.67 -7.51 13.80
C ASP A 74 2.69 -7.04 12.70
N MET A 75 2.41 -5.74 12.64
CA MET A 75 1.52 -5.14 11.63
C MET A 75 2.09 -5.28 10.21
N ARG A 76 3.42 -5.24 10.08
CA ARG A 76 4.10 -5.43 8.80
C ARG A 76 3.92 -6.86 8.27
N GLU A 77 3.92 -7.85 9.14
CA GLU A 77 3.66 -9.24 8.75
C GLU A 77 2.20 -9.43 8.33
N LYS A 78 1.26 -8.91 9.13
CA LYS A 78 -0.17 -8.93 8.81
C LYS A 78 -0.48 -8.30 7.45
N ILE A 79 0.00 -7.07 7.19
CA ILE A 79 -0.24 -6.41 5.90
C ILE A 79 0.44 -7.13 4.74
N LYS A 80 1.59 -7.78 4.94
CA LYS A 80 2.24 -8.58 3.89
C LYS A 80 1.41 -9.80 3.50
N LYS A 81 0.75 -10.48 4.45
CA LYS A 81 -0.16 -11.60 4.15
C LYS A 81 -1.31 -11.13 3.26
N VAL A 82 -1.95 -10.02 3.64
CA VAL A 82 -3.00 -9.37 2.85
C VAL A 82 -2.49 -8.97 1.46
N MET A 83 -1.33 -8.31 1.38
CA MET A 83 -0.74 -7.88 0.09
C MET A 83 -0.36 -9.05 -0.81
N ARG A 84 0.16 -10.15 -0.26
CA ARG A 84 0.54 -11.35 -1.03
C ARG A 84 -0.69 -12.05 -1.63
N TYR A 85 -1.79 -12.06 -0.89
CA TYR A 85 -3.04 -12.64 -1.36
C TYR A 85 -3.77 -11.72 -2.35
N ALA A 86 -4.04 -10.48 -1.95
CA ALA A 86 -4.87 -9.53 -2.69
C ALA A 86 -4.10 -8.87 -3.85
N GLY A 87 -2.78 -8.69 -3.74
CA GLY A 87 -1.97 -7.99 -4.74
C GLY A 87 -2.10 -8.56 -6.15
N PRO A 88 -1.79 -9.86 -6.37
CA PRO A 88 -1.97 -10.50 -7.68
C PRO A 88 -3.43 -10.47 -8.14
N ARG A 89 -4.38 -10.76 -7.24
CA ARG A 89 -5.83 -10.82 -7.55
C ARG A 89 -6.41 -9.47 -7.96
N LEU A 90 -5.90 -8.38 -7.38
CA LEU A 90 -6.26 -7.03 -7.76
C LEU A 90 -5.77 -6.68 -9.18
N LEU A 91 -4.58 -7.17 -9.56
CA LEU A 91 -4.03 -7.03 -10.91
C LEU A 91 -4.82 -7.84 -11.94
N PHE A 92 -5.37 -9.00 -11.58
CA PHE A 92 -6.20 -9.80 -12.49
C PHE A 92 -7.55 -9.16 -12.80
N LYS A 93 -8.15 -8.39 -11.88
CA LYS A 93 -9.40 -7.64 -12.15
C LYS A 93 -9.21 -6.43 -13.08
N ARG A 94 -7.98 -5.94 -13.28
CA ARG A 94 -7.65 -4.78 -14.16
C ARG A 94 -6.40 -5.06 -14.99
N PRO A 95 -6.47 -5.95 -16.00
CA PRO A 95 -5.30 -6.55 -16.66
C PRO A 95 -4.34 -5.56 -17.35
N ILE A 96 -4.82 -4.38 -17.75
CA ILE A 96 -4.01 -3.41 -18.52
C ILE A 96 -3.06 -2.59 -17.61
N LEU A 97 -3.33 -2.46 -16.30
CA LEU A 97 -2.46 -1.74 -15.34
C LEU A 97 -1.33 -2.62 -14.78
N SER A 98 -1.50 -3.94 -14.84
CA SER A 98 -0.66 -4.98 -14.22
C SER A 98 0.70 -5.13 -14.87
N LEU A 99 0.76 -5.06 -16.20
CA LEU A 99 2.00 -5.18 -16.95
C LEU A 99 2.95 -4.01 -16.66
N LYS A 100 2.46 -2.76 -16.67
CA LYS A 100 3.28 -1.57 -16.32
C LYS A 100 3.82 -1.65 -14.88
N HIS A 101 3.05 -2.21 -13.95
CA HIS A 101 3.44 -2.31 -12.54
C HIS A 101 4.45 -3.43 -12.29
N LEU A 102 4.35 -4.55 -13.00
CA LEU A 102 5.30 -5.65 -12.91
C LEU A 102 6.68 -5.21 -13.44
N PHE A 103 6.74 -4.55 -14.60
CA PHE A 103 7.97 -3.97 -15.12
C PHE A 103 8.58 -2.93 -14.17
N LYS A 104 7.75 -2.05 -13.57
CA LYS A 104 8.21 -1.04 -12.60
C LYS A 104 8.71 -1.65 -11.29
N THR A 105 8.12 -2.75 -10.84
CA THR A 105 8.55 -3.46 -9.61
C THR A 105 9.88 -4.17 -9.83
N ILE A 106 10.07 -4.82 -10.98
CA ILE A 106 11.33 -5.47 -11.35
C ILE A 106 12.44 -4.41 -11.58
N TYR A 107 12.12 -3.30 -12.25
CA TYR A 107 13.04 -2.18 -12.47
C TYR A 107 13.44 -1.47 -11.15
N ALA A 108 12.48 -1.24 -10.24
CA ALA A 108 12.75 -0.63 -8.93
C ALA A 108 13.56 -1.53 -7.98
N LYS A 109 13.54 -2.85 -8.19
CA LYS A 109 14.42 -3.78 -7.48
C LYS A 109 15.89 -3.64 -7.92
N LYS A 110 16.11 -3.22 -9.18
CA LYS A 110 17.43 -2.95 -9.77
C LYS A 110 17.93 -1.52 -9.49
N HIS A 111 17.02 -0.57 -9.23
CA HIS A 111 17.32 0.81 -8.85
C HIS A 111 16.52 1.23 -7.61
N PRO A 112 17.01 0.95 -6.39
CA PRO A 112 16.33 1.34 -5.17
C PRO A 112 16.28 2.88 -5.03
N PRO A 113 15.15 3.46 -4.59
CA PRO A 113 15.08 4.90 -4.33
C PRO A 113 16.04 5.27 -3.20
N LYS A 114 16.85 6.32 -3.41
CA LYS A 114 17.80 6.84 -2.43
C LYS A 114 17.03 7.25 -1.15
N PRO A 115 17.50 6.89 0.07
CA PRO A 115 16.89 7.36 1.30
C PRO A 115 16.87 8.89 1.32
N PRO A 116 15.86 9.54 1.94
CA PRO A 116 15.84 10.98 2.09
C PRO A 116 17.14 11.40 2.77
N GLY A 117 17.82 12.37 2.16
CA GLY A 117 19.12 12.87 2.64
C GLY A 117 19.02 13.26 4.12
N ARG A 118 20.13 13.04 4.83
CA ARG A 118 20.30 13.48 6.22
C ARG A 118 20.00 14.98 6.27
N PHE A 119 19.03 15.38 7.08
CA PHE A 119 18.84 16.77 7.44
C PHE A 119 20.04 17.16 8.31
N ASN A 120 21.04 17.81 7.70
CA ASN A 120 21.95 18.71 8.39
C ASN A 120 21.55 20.12 7.99
#